data_AF-A0A831JUN5-F1
#
_entry.id   AF-A0A831JUN5-F1
#
_cell.length_a   1.000
_cell.length_b   1.000
_cell.length_c   1.000
_cell.angle_alpha   90.00
_cell.angle_beta   90.00
_cell.angle_gamma   90.00
#
_symmetry.space_group_name_H-M   'P 1'
#
loop_
_entity.id
_entity.type
_entity.pdbx_description
1 polymer ?
#
loop_
_entity_poly.entity_id
_entity_poly.type
_entity_poly.pdbx_seq_one_letter_code
_entity_poly.pdbx_strand_id
1 'polypeptide(L)'
;MKRLAFLFFFLVLTGLVAEPLFAQTSDSDRARAILQKIDALWRSTSSVARLKMVVKTEHYTRTLVLDRWTKGKEKSLVRIVSPL
;
A
#
# COMPACT_ATOMS: atom_id res chain seq x y z
N MET A 1 16.63 40.15 40.40
CA MET A 1 17.26 38.81 40.40
C MET A 1 16.25 37.65 40.56
N LYS A 2 15.26 37.73 41.46
CA LYS A 2 14.26 36.65 41.69
C LYS A 2 13.36 36.32 40.48
N ARG A 3 12.96 37.33 39.68
CA ARG A 3 12.14 37.14 38.45
C ARG A 3 12.90 36.44 37.31
N LEU A 4 14.21 36.70 37.19
CA LEU A 4 15.07 36.07 36.18
C LEU A 4 15.34 34.60 36.55
N ALA A 5 15.56 34.33 37.84
CA ALA A 5 15.68 32.96 38.36
C ALA A 5 14.38 32.16 38.19
N PHE A 6 13.21 32.80 38.36
CA PHE A 6 11.91 32.16 38.15
C PHE A 6 11.65 31.82 36.68
N LEU A 7 12.02 32.71 35.75
CA LEU A 7 11.96 32.45 34.31
C LEU A 7 12.93 31.35 33.88
N PHE A 8 14.13 31.31 34.46
CA PHE A 8 15.11 30.25 34.20
C PHE A 8 14.62 28.90 34.73
N PHE A 9 14.01 28.88 35.92
CA PHE A 9 13.39 27.68 36.49
C PHE A 9 12.22 27.19 35.63
N PHE A 10 11.37 28.09 35.12
CA PHE A 10 10.26 27.74 34.23
C PHE A 10 10.76 27.17 32.89
N LEU A 11 11.83 27.76 32.32
CA LEU A 11 12.47 27.28 31.08
C LEU A 11 13.06 25.86 31.25
N VAL A 12 13.73 25.61 32.38
CA VAL A 12 14.29 24.29 32.70
C VAL A 12 13.18 23.28 32.96
N LEU A 13 12.08 23.68 33.62
CA LEU A 13 10.93 22.82 33.85
C LEU A 13 10.21 22.43 32.56
N THR A 14 10.11 23.35 31.58
CA THR A 14 9.59 23.03 30.24
C THR A 14 10.51 22.14 29.41
N GLY A 15 11.83 22.23 29.60
CA GLY A 15 12.80 21.38 28.91
C GLY A 15 12.81 19.94 29.41
N LEU A 16 12.47 19.71 30.69
CA LEU A 16 12.48 18.38 31.31
C LEU A 16 11.27 17.51 30.93
N VAL A 17 10.18 18.12 30.42
CA VAL A 17 8.94 17.45 30.00
C VAL A 17 8.81 17.41 28.46
N ALA A 18 9.89 17.73 27.74
CA ALA A 18 9.94 17.59 26.29
C ALA A 18 10.03 16.11 25.90
N GLU A 19 8.97 15.35 26.16
CA GLU A 19 8.84 14.03 25.54
C GLU A 19 8.68 14.21 24.04
N PRO A 20 9.40 13.42 23.23
CA PRO A 20 9.22 13.49 21.79
C PRO A 20 7.79 13.07 21.44
N LEU A 21 7.00 14.02 20.92
CA LEU A 21 5.69 13.79 20.31
C LEU A 21 5.78 13.02 18.97
N PHE A 22 6.72 12.08 18.85
CA PHE A 22 6.71 11.14 17.74
C PHE A 22 5.59 10.14 18.03
N ALA A 23 4.42 10.43 17.49
CA ALA A 23 3.38 9.42 17.35
C ALA A 23 3.99 8.23 16.62
N GLN A 24 4.37 7.19 17.37
CA GLN A 24 4.89 5.97 16.82
C GLN A 24 3.78 5.38 15.96
N THR A 25 3.98 5.41 14.65
CA THR A 25 3.10 4.70 13.72
C THR A 25 3.09 3.25 14.18
N SER A 26 1.92 2.72 14.52
CA SER A 26 1.81 1.35 14.99
C SER A 26 2.36 0.40 13.92
N ASP A 27 2.90 -0.74 14.33
CA ASP A 27 3.37 -1.76 13.37
C ASP A 27 2.26 -2.15 12.37
N SER A 28 1.01 -2.11 12.81
CA SER A 28 -0.17 -2.34 11.96
C SER A 28 -0.32 -1.28 10.86
N ASP A 29 -0.13 -0.01 11.20
CA ASP A 29 -0.25 1.10 10.24
C ASP A 29 0.89 1.10 9.24
N ARG A 30 2.10 0.76 9.70
CA ARG A 30 3.25 0.56 8.81
C ARG A 30 3.02 -0.60 7.85
N ALA A 31 2.49 -1.73 8.34
CA ALA A 31 2.16 -2.88 7.49
C ALA A 31 1.09 -2.50 6.44
N ARG A 32 0.03 -1.78 6.82
CA ARG A 32 -0.99 -1.28 5.89
C ARG A 32 -0.40 -0.36 4.82
N ALA A 33 0.46 0.58 5.21
CA ALA A 33 1.08 1.51 4.26
C ALA A 33 1.93 0.77 3.21
N ILE A 34 2.69 -0.25 3.62
CA ILE A 34 3.48 -1.08 2.71
C ILE A 34 2.57 -1.81 1.72
N LEU A 35 1.50 -2.45 2.22
CA LEU A 35 0.54 -3.16 1.37
C LEU A 35 -0.13 -2.20 0.37
N GLN A 36 -0.54 -1.01 0.81
CA GLN A 36 -1.13 0.00 -0.07
C GLN A 36 -0.16 0.44 -1.16
N LYS A 37 1.12 0.64 -0.83
CA LYS A 37 2.14 1.04 -1.80
C LYS A 37 2.38 -0.04 -2.85
N ILE A 38 2.51 -1.30 -2.43
CA ILE A 38 2.69 -2.43 -3.35
C ILE A 38 1.45 -2.58 -4.24
N ASP A 39 0.25 -2.49 -3.66
CA ASP A 39 -1.01 -2.60 -4.38
C ASP A 39 -1.16 -1.51 -5.44
N ALA A 40 -0.83 -0.26 -5.11
CA ALA A 40 -0.86 0.86 -6.04
C ALA A 40 0.16 0.69 -7.18
N LEU A 41 1.34 0.16 -6.90
CA LEU A 41 2.38 -0.10 -7.91
C LEU A 41 1.93 -1.18 -8.91
N TRP A 42 1.34 -2.27 -8.41
CA TRP A 42 0.96 -3.42 -9.24
C TRP A 42 -0.37 -3.23 -9.98
N ARG A 43 -1.32 -2.52 -9.37
CA ARG A 43 -2.64 -2.24 -9.96
C ARG A 43 -2.69 -0.87 -10.64
N SER A 44 -1.78 -0.63 -11.60
CA SER A 44 -1.74 0.57 -12.45
C SER A 44 -3.13 1.14 -12.75
N THR A 45 -3.26 2.47 -12.80
CA THR A 45 -4.54 3.18 -13.00
C THR A 45 -5.33 2.68 -14.20
N SER A 46 -4.65 2.21 -15.25
CA SER A 46 -5.24 1.36 -16.27
C SER A 46 -4.20 0.45 -16.88
N SER A 47 -4.64 -0.72 -17.38
CA SER A 47 -3.76 -1.62 -18.11
C SER A 47 -4.51 -2.38 -19.21
N VAL A 48 -3.80 -2.69 -20.28
CA VAL A 48 -4.24 -3.58 -21.36
C VAL A 48 -3.18 -4.66 -21.52
N ALA A 49 -3.59 -5.92 -21.53
CA ALA A 49 -2.68 -7.05 -21.64
C ALA A 49 -3.28 -8.18 -22.48
N ARG A 50 -2.42 -8.86 -23.24
CA ARG A 50 -2.71 -10.16 -23.83
C ARG A 50 -2.01 -11.24 -23.01
N LEU A 51 -2.80 -12.19 -22.52
CA LEU A 51 -2.36 -13.21 -21.57
C LEU A 51 -2.44 -14.58 -22.22
N LYS A 52 -1.46 -15.43 -21.93
CA LYS A 52 -1.51 -16.87 -22.19
C LYS A 52 -1.62 -17.58 -20.85
N MET A 53 -2.72 -18.28 -20.61
CA MET A 53 -2.98 -19.01 -19.37
C MET A 53 -2.98 -20.52 -19.64
N VAL A 54 -2.21 -21.28 -18.87
CA VAL A 54 -2.19 -22.75 -18.96
C VAL A 54 -2.90 -23.31 -17.73
N VAL A 55 -3.97 -24.06 -17.95
CA VAL A 55 -4.72 -24.75 -16.89
C VAL A 55 -4.40 -26.23 -16.99
N LYS A 56 -3.83 -26.79 -15.92
CA LYS A 56 -3.44 -28.19 -15.82
C LYS A 56 -4.17 -28.87 -14.67
N THR A 57 -4.85 -29.96 -14.95
CA THR A 57 -5.46 -30.87 -13.97
C THR A 57 -4.85 -32.26 -14.13
N GLU A 58 -5.29 -33.24 -13.34
CA GLU A 58 -4.86 -34.64 -13.48
C GLU A 58 -5.21 -35.20 -14.87
N HIS A 59 -6.38 -34.84 -15.41
CA HIS A 59 -6.93 -35.49 -16.62
C HIS A 59 -6.83 -34.64 -17.88
N TYR A 60 -6.52 -33.35 -17.79
CA TYR A 60 -6.38 -32.50 -18.99
C TYR A 60 -5.45 -31.30 -18.80
N THR A 61 -4.94 -30.80 -19.92
CA THR A 61 -4.25 -29.51 -20.01
C THR A 61 -4.87 -28.68 -21.12
N ARG A 62 -5.26 -27.44 -20.81
CA ARG A 62 -5.73 -26.48 -21.80
C ARG A 62 -4.95 -25.18 -21.73
N THR A 63 -4.75 -24.56 -22.89
CA THR A 63 -4.11 -23.25 -23.01
C THR A 63 -5.13 -22.24 -23.50
N LEU A 64 -5.35 -21.17 -22.74
CA LEU A 64 -6.24 -20.07 -23.07
C LEU A 64 -5.43 -18.84 -23.48
N VAL A 65 -5.87 -18.15 -24.52
CA VAL A 65 -5.44 -16.79 -24.85
C VAL A 65 -6.54 -15.83 -24.43
N LEU A 66 -6.19 -14.82 -23.64
CA LEU A 66 -7.15 -13.84 -23.11
C LEU A 66 -6.67 -12.42 -23.39
N ASP A 67 -7.62 -11.54 -23.66
CA ASP A 67 -7.39 -10.09 -23.57
C ASP A 67 -7.93 -9.59 -22.23
N ARG A 68 -7.17 -8.71 -21.57
CA ARG A 68 -7.54 -8.11 -20.30
C ARG A 68 -7.42 -6.60 -20.37
N TRP A 69 -8.42 -5.92 -19.85
CA TRP A 69 -8.43 -4.49 -19.60
C TRP A 69 -8.76 -4.24 -18.14
N THR A 70 -8.04 -3.32 -17.50
CA THR A 70 -8.36 -2.84 -16.16
C THR A 70 -8.40 -1.32 -16.13
N LYS A 71 -9.30 -0.76 -15.32
CA LYS A 71 -9.33 0.67 -14.98
C LYS A 71 -9.53 0.81 -13.48
N GLY A 72 -8.46 1.23 -12.80
CA GLY A 72 -8.38 1.30 -11.35
C GLY A 72 -8.67 -0.04 -10.68
N LYS A 73 -9.26 0.01 -9.49
CA LYS A 73 -9.65 -1.17 -8.70
C LYS A 73 -11.04 -1.69 -9.04
N GLU A 74 -11.88 -0.85 -9.64
CA GLU A 74 -13.32 -1.09 -9.76
C GLU A 74 -13.72 -1.81 -11.07
N LYS A 75 -12.92 -1.65 -12.14
CA LYS A 75 -13.31 -2.11 -13.47
C LYS A 75 -12.27 -3.07 -14.03
N SER A 76 -12.72 -4.28 -14.35
CA SER A 76 -11.94 -5.29 -15.04
C SER A 76 -12.79 -5.95 -16.12
N LEU A 77 -12.23 -6.11 -17.32
CA LEU A 77 -12.82 -6.86 -18.42
C LEU A 77 -11.81 -7.91 -18.87
N VAL A 78 -12.27 -9.15 -19.01
CA VAL A 78 -11.49 -10.24 -19.58
C VAL A 78 -12.29 -10.87 -20.70
N ARG A 79 -11.68 -10.97 -21.88
CA ARG A 79 -12.27 -11.61 -23.06
C ARG A 79 -11.43 -12.84 -23.41
N ILE A 80 -12.06 -14.00 -23.45
CA ILE A 80 -11.43 -15.22 -23.97
C ILE A 80 -11.32 -15.07 -25.48
N VAL A 81 -10.10 -15.24 -25.99
CA VAL A 81 -9.79 -15.17 -27.43
C VAL A 81 -9.73 -16.57 -28.01
N SER A 82 -9.14 -17.53 -27.29
CA SER A 82 -9.09 -18.93 -27.73
C SER A 82 -8.71 -19.89 -26.59
N PRO A 83 -9.00 -21.20 -26.74
CA PRO A 83 -10.07 -21.75 -27.58
C PRO A 83 -11.45 -21.43 -26.98
N LEU A 84 -12.46 -21.27 -27.83
CA LEU A 84 -13.88 -21.25 -27.41
C LEU A 84 -14.36 -22.67 -27.12
#